data_AF-A0A0A8UU98-F1
#
_entry.id   AF-A0A0A8UU98-F1
#
_cell.length_a   1.000
_cell.length_b   1.000
_cell.length_c   1.000
_cell.angle_alpha   90.00
_cell.angle_beta   90.00
_cell.angle_gamma   90.00
#
_symmetry.space_group_name_H-M   'P 1'
#
loop_
_entity.id
_entity.type
_entity.pdbx_description
1 polymer ?
#
loop_
_entity_poly.entity_id
_entity_poly.type
_entity_poly.pdbx_seq_one_letter_code
_entity_poly.pdbx_strand_id
1 'polypeptide(L)'
;MAKIIKPIFAEDDVFVSTRNRFFTVFKPIQSTRGTKYINRKDSDFFSYLLNPVIDIVLAPVFLLDILIDVTNLVLSLVKAAYRWSHNQQSTESFFDLRTRGELSEAKDHFLYAISALFSAVINPILSILSLGTRPIASIVKAIADGCEECTAPSSRI
;
A
#
# COMPACT_ATOMS: atom_id res chain seq x y z
N MET A 1 16.79 -5.51 4.38
CA MET A 1 15.47 -5.09 4.91
C MET A 1 15.46 -5.34 6.42
N ALA A 2 15.11 -4.34 7.24
CA ALA A 2 14.90 -4.55 8.66
C ALA A 2 13.70 -5.48 8.89
N LYS A 3 13.89 -6.55 9.67
CA LYS A 3 12.92 -7.64 9.90
C LYS A 3 11.61 -7.21 10.59
N ILE A 4 11.52 -5.97 11.07
CA ILE A 4 10.43 -5.49 11.92
C ILE A 4 9.20 -5.05 11.11
N ILE A 5 9.38 -4.60 9.87
CA ILE A 5 8.28 -4.09 9.03
C ILE A 5 7.67 -5.19 8.16
N LYS A 6 8.31 -6.36 8.08
CA LYS A 6 7.92 -7.46 7.20
C LYS A 6 6.51 -8.04 7.48
N PRO A 7 6.05 -8.24 8.73
CA PRO A 7 4.81 -8.99 8.96
C PRO A 7 3.53 -8.19 8.62
N ILE A 8 3.60 -6.87 8.45
CA ILE A 8 2.41 -6.04 8.11
C ILE A 8 2.17 -6.02 6.59
N PHE A 9 3.18 -6.32 5.77
CA PHE A 9 3.15 -6.11 4.31
C PHE A 9 3.47 -7.37 3.49
N ALA A 10 3.50 -8.55 4.11
CA ALA A 10 4.03 -9.76 3.49
C ALA A 10 2.98 -10.69 2.84
N GLU A 11 1.71 -10.66 3.24
CA GLU A 11 0.77 -11.72 2.83
C GLU A 11 -0.47 -11.27 2.07
N ASP A 12 -0.86 -9.99 2.14
CA ASP A 12 -2.08 -9.52 1.49
C ASP A 12 -1.79 -8.37 0.51
N ASP A 13 -2.10 -8.60 -0.78
CA ASP A 13 -2.05 -7.60 -1.88
C ASP A 13 -2.89 -6.34 -1.59
N VAL A 14 -3.69 -6.39 -0.53
CA VAL A 14 -4.60 -5.35 -0.08
C VAL A 14 -3.85 -4.05 0.27
N PHE A 15 -2.61 -4.08 0.77
CA PHE A 15 -1.83 -2.87 1.16
C PHE A 15 -0.77 -2.41 0.14
N VAL A 16 -0.77 -2.96 -1.08
CA VAL A 16 0.26 -2.68 -2.09
C VAL A 16 0.35 -1.18 -2.44
N SER A 17 -0.80 -0.49 -2.51
CA SER A 17 -0.85 0.94 -2.82
C SER A 17 -0.08 1.78 -1.80
N THR A 18 -0.42 1.64 -0.51
CA THR A 18 0.23 2.37 0.59
C THR A 18 1.70 2.01 0.72
N ARG A 19 2.05 0.74 0.52
CA ARG A 19 3.45 0.28 0.48
C ARG A 19 4.24 0.96 -0.63
N ASN A 20 3.69 1.03 -1.84
CA ASN A 20 4.35 1.66 -2.98
C ASN A 20 4.55 3.16 -2.76
N ARG A 21 3.54 3.84 -2.20
CA ARG A 21 3.62 5.26 -1.81
C ARG A 21 4.72 5.49 -0.78
N PHE A 22 4.79 4.66 0.26
CA PHE A 22 5.79 4.77 1.33
C PHE A 22 7.21 4.69 0.80
N PHE A 23 7.50 3.69 -0.05
CA PHE A 23 8.84 3.56 -0.63
C PHE A 23 9.16 4.65 -1.65
N THR A 24 8.16 5.25 -2.28
CA THR A 24 8.36 6.33 -3.26
C THR A 24 8.85 7.62 -2.62
N VAL A 25 8.48 7.88 -1.35
CA VAL A 25 8.96 9.04 -0.56
C VAL A 25 10.50 9.11 -0.53
N PHE A 26 11.17 7.96 -0.52
CA PHE A 26 12.64 7.86 -0.43
C PHE A 26 13.32 7.69 -1.79
N LYS A 27 12.57 7.67 -2.89
CA LYS A 27 13.13 7.46 -4.23
C LYS A 27 13.40 8.80 -4.94
N PRO A 28 14.58 8.95 -5.59
CA PRO A 28 14.90 10.13 -6.39
C PRO A 28 13.94 10.26 -7.59
N ILE A 29 13.73 11.49 -8.05
CA ILE A 29 12.81 11.83 -9.17
C ILE A 29 13.47 11.58 -10.54
N GLN A 30 14.78 11.79 -10.62
CA GLN A 30 15.53 11.67 -11.85
C GLN A 30 15.69 10.22 -12.30
N SER A 31 15.85 10.03 -13.62
CA SER A 31 16.16 8.71 -14.15
C SER A 31 17.48 8.21 -13.56
N THR A 32 17.51 6.98 -13.09
CA THR A 32 18.75 6.36 -12.65
C THR A 32 19.29 5.49 -13.77
N ARG A 33 20.46 5.84 -14.33
CA ARG A 33 21.26 4.86 -15.09
C ARG A 33 21.94 3.94 -14.09
N GLY A 34 21.47 2.71 -13.99
CA GLY A 34 22.04 1.74 -13.08
C GLY A 34 23.50 1.42 -13.39
N THR A 35 24.37 1.51 -12.40
CA THR A 35 25.50 0.58 -12.23
C THR A 35 24.92 -0.84 -12.06
N LYS A 36 25.68 -1.85 -12.49
CA LYS A 36 25.34 -3.28 -12.77
C LYS A 36 24.38 -4.03 -11.80
N TYR A 37 23.97 -3.44 -10.68
CA TYR A 37 23.11 -4.02 -9.63
C TYR A 37 21.85 -3.19 -9.28
N ILE A 38 21.62 -2.03 -9.90
CA ILE A 38 20.44 -1.17 -9.62
C ILE A 38 19.60 -1.05 -10.89
N ASN A 39 18.35 -1.49 -10.84
CA ASN A 39 17.41 -1.44 -11.96
C ASN A 39 17.33 -0.03 -12.57
N ARG A 40 17.31 0.04 -13.92
CA ARG A 40 17.02 1.28 -14.66
C ARG A 40 15.64 1.79 -14.27
N LYS A 41 15.59 3.00 -13.72
CA LYS A 41 14.35 3.72 -13.42
C LYS A 41 14.30 4.94 -14.34
N ASP A 42 13.22 5.09 -15.10
CA ASP A 42 12.97 6.31 -15.87
C ASP A 42 12.52 7.46 -14.97
N SER A 43 12.68 8.69 -15.46
CA SER A 43 12.27 9.87 -14.70
C SER A 43 10.76 9.90 -14.54
N ASP A 44 10.29 10.09 -13.32
CA ASP A 44 8.87 10.07 -12.95
C ASP A 44 8.39 11.45 -12.47
N PHE A 45 8.92 12.53 -13.06
CA PHE A 45 8.61 13.91 -12.66
C PHE A 45 7.12 14.25 -12.77
N PHE A 46 6.46 13.86 -13.87
CA PHE A 46 5.02 14.09 -14.03
C PHE A 46 4.20 13.31 -13.00
N SER A 47 4.53 12.05 -12.78
CA SER A 47 3.87 11.23 -11.76
C SER A 47 4.09 11.81 -10.36
N TYR A 48 5.30 12.28 -10.06
CA TYR A 48 5.62 12.99 -8.82
C TYR A 48 4.69 14.20 -8.57
N LEU A 49 4.48 15.05 -9.58
CA LEU A 49 3.67 16.26 -9.45
C LEU A 49 2.16 15.96 -9.39
N LEU A 50 1.70 14.96 -10.14
CA LEU A 50 0.27 14.62 -10.24
C LEU A 50 -0.22 13.74 -9.09
N ASN A 51 0.68 12.99 -8.45
CA ASN A 51 0.37 12.05 -7.39
C ASN A 51 -0.46 12.64 -6.22
N PRO A 52 -0.15 13.84 -5.68
CA PRO A 52 -0.97 14.46 -4.65
C PRO A 52 -2.39 14.80 -5.11
N VAL A 53 -2.54 15.27 -6.36
CA VAL A 53 -3.85 15.61 -6.93
C VAL A 53 -4.70 14.36 -7.11
N ILE A 54 -4.10 13.30 -7.66
CA ILE A 54 -4.75 12.01 -7.86
C ILE A 54 -5.21 11.43 -6.52
N ASP A 55 -4.38 11.47 -5.48
CA ASP A 55 -4.76 10.93 -4.17
C ASP A 55 -5.90 11.70 -3.50
N ILE A 56 -5.95 13.03 -3.66
CA ILE A 56 -7.06 13.85 -3.15
C ILE A 56 -8.36 13.54 -3.89
N VAL A 57 -8.30 13.36 -5.22
CA VAL A 57 -9.48 13.04 -6.03
C VAL A 57 -9.98 11.62 -5.77
N LEU A 58 -9.08 10.67 -5.49
CA LEU A 58 -9.44 9.28 -5.18
C LEU A 58 -9.92 9.08 -3.73
N ALA A 59 -9.58 9.97 -2.80
CA ALA A 59 -10.04 9.89 -1.41
C ALA A 59 -11.57 9.67 -1.26
N PRO A 60 -12.47 10.43 -1.92
CA PRO A 60 -13.91 10.17 -1.84
C PRO A 60 -14.33 8.81 -2.41
N VAL A 61 -13.62 8.29 -3.42
CA VAL A 61 -13.89 6.96 -3.98
C VAL A 61 -13.52 5.88 -2.96
N PHE A 62 -12.37 6.01 -2.30
CA PHE A 62 -12.00 5.09 -1.22
C PHE A 62 -12.97 5.18 -0.02
N LEU A 63 -13.49 6.36 0.30
CA LEU A 63 -14.51 6.50 1.36
C LEU A 63 -15.82 5.78 1.02
N LEU A 64 -16.24 5.81 -0.26
CA LEU A 64 -17.39 5.03 -0.72
C LEU A 64 -17.13 3.52 -0.64
N ASP A 65 -15.92 3.09 -1.00
CA ASP A 65 -15.50 1.69 -0.94
C ASP A 65 -15.57 1.17 0.51
N ILE A 66 -15.05 1.94 1.46
CA ILE A 66 -15.16 1.66 2.90
C ILE A 66 -16.62 1.51 3.32
N LEU A 67 -17.51 2.39 2.86
CA LEU A 67 -18.92 2.33 3.22
C LEU A 67 -19.59 1.06 2.70
N ILE A 68 -19.25 0.64 1.48
CA ILE A 68 -19.73 -0.61 0.88
C ILE A 68 -19.20 -1.80 1.68
N ASP A 69 -17.90 -1.86 1.95
CA ASP A 69 -17.31 -2.97 2.69
C ASP A 69 -17.80 -3.07 4.13
N VAL A 70 -17.97 -1.95 4.83
CA VAL A 70 -18.56 -1.93 6.18
C VAL A 70 -20.01 -2.44 6.13
N THR A 71 -20.78 -2.05 5.12
CA THR A 71 -22.15 -2.54 4.95
C THR A 71 -22.16 -4.05 4.71
N ASN A 72 -21.30 -4.54 3.82
CA ASN A 72 -21.19 -5.98 3.54
C ASN A 72 -20.69 -6.77 4.75
N LEU A 73 -19.75 -6.23 5.51
CA LEU A 73 -19.30 -6.80 6.79
C LEU A 73 -20.46 -6.98 7.75
N VAL A 74 -21.30 -5.95 7.93
CA VAL A 74 -22.47 -6.03 8.81
C VAL A 74 -23.45 -7.08 8.30
N LEU A 75 -23.72 -7.13 6.99
CA LEU A 75 -24.60 -8.12 6.39
C LEU A 75 -24.09 -9.55 6.61
N SER A 76 -22.79 -9.80 6.39
CA SER A 76 -22.17 -11.11 6.59
C SER A 76 -22.15 -11.51 8.07
N LEU A 77 -21.94 -10.57 8.99
CA LEU A 77 -22.07 -10.82 10.44
C LEU A 77 -23.51 -11.17 10.83
N VAL A 78 -24.51 -10.47 10.29
CA VAL A 78 -25.93 -10.76 10.56
C VAL A 78 -26.32 -12.13 9.99
N LYS A 79 -25.87 -12.47 8.79
CA LYS A 79 -26.06 -13.81 8.19
C LYS A 79 -25.38 -14.90 9.02
N ALA A 80 -24.16 -14.66 9.47
CA ALA A 80 -23.43 -15.57 10.35
C ALA A 80 -24.19 -15.79 11.67
N ALA A 81 -24.67 -14.72 12.31
CA ALA A 81 -25.45 -14.80 13.54
C ALA A 81 -26.77 -15.55 13.36
N TYR A 82 -27.48 -15.28 12.25
CA TYR A 82 -28.72 -15.99 11.91
C TYR A 82 -28.47 -17.49 11.69
N ARG A 83 -27.46 -17.85 10.89
CA ARG A 83 -27.10 -19.25 10.64
C ARG A 83 -26.61 -19.95 11.88
N TRP A 84 -25.78 -19.28 12.68
CA TRP A 84 -25.32 -19.79 13.96
C TRP A 84 -26.50 -20.12 14.86
N SER A 85 -27.39 -19.15 15.09
CA SER A 85 -28.57 -19.33 15.94
C SER A 85 -29.51 -20.42 15.43
N HIS A 86 -29.69 -20.53 14.11
CA HIS A 86 -30.54 -21.55 13.51
C HIS A 86 -29.91 -22.95 13.62
N ASN A 87 -28.60 -23.06 13.42
CA ASN A 87 -27.91 -24.35 13.36
C ASN A 87 -27.54 -24.90 14.74
N GLN A 88 -27.46 -24.06 15.80
CA GLN A 88 -27.22 -24.51 17.19
C GLN A 88 -28.22 -25.56 17.69
N GLN A 89 -29.43 -25.62 17.12
CA GLN A 89 -30.44 -26.63 17.48
C GLN A 89 -30.21 -27.99 16.81
N SER A 90 -29.32 -28.05 15.80
CA SER A 90 -29.17 -29.20 14.90
C SER A 90 -27.74 -29.73 14.80
N THR A 91 -26.74 -28.99 15.30
CA THR A 91 -25.33 -29.36 15.20
C THR A 91 -24.63 -29.34 16.55
N GLU A 92 -23.77 -30.33 16.81
CA GLU A 92 -22.93 -30.38 18.01
C GLU A 92 -21.77 -29.36 17.99
N SER A 93 -21.47 -28.76 16.83
CA SER A 93 -20.38 -27.79 16.69
C SER A 93 -20.84 -26.36 17.01
N PHE A 94 -20.03 -25.64 17.79
CA PHE A 94 -20.30 -24.23 18.11
C PHE A 94 -20.26 -23.31 16.87
N PHE A 95 -19.44 -23.62 15.86
CA PHE A 95 -19.44 -22.94 14.57
C PHE A 95 -19.43 -23.97 13.45
N ASP A 96 -20.58 -24.13 12.79
CA ASP A 96 -20.72 -24.98 11.63
C ASP A 96 -20.00 -24.37 10.40
N LEU A 97 -19.78 -25.20 9.39
CA LEU A 97 -19.00 -24.81 8.20
C LEU A 97 -19.61 -23.59 7.48
N ARG A 98 -20.94 -23.45 7.49
CA ARG A 98 -21.63 -22.32 6.84
C ARG A 98 -21.53 -21.04 7.66
N THR A 99 -21.56 -21.10 8.98
CA THR A 99 -21.29 -19.92 9.83
C THR A 99 -19.84 -19.47 9.69
N ARG A 100 -18.89 -20.40 9.63
CA ARG A 100 -17.46 -20.08 9.41
C ARG A 100 -17.24 -19.38 8.06
N GLY A 101 -17.95 -19.79 7.01
CA GLY A 101 -17.88 -19.14 5.71
C GLY A 101 -18.29 -17.66 5.77
N GLU A 102 -19.45 -17.36 6.37
CA GLU A 102 -19.94 -15.97 6.50
C GLU A 102 -19.05 -15.12 7.42
N LEU A 103 -18.46 -15.72 8.46
CA LEU A 103 -17.47 -15.05 9.31
C LEU A 103 -16.15 -14.76 8.57
N SER A 104 -15.74 -15.66 7.65
CA SER A 104 -14.59 -15.41 6.79
C SER A 104 -14.85 -14.25 5.84
N GLU A 105 -16.03 -14.22 5.21
CA GLU A 105 -16.44 -13.11 4.32
C GLU A 105 -16.52 -11.78 5.08
N ALA A 106 -17.03 -11.78 6.31
CA ALA A 106 -17.00 -10.60 7.18
C ALA A 106 -15.55 -10.14 7.49
N LYS A 107 -14.64 -11.09 7.74
CA LYS A 107 -13.21 -10.78 7.95
C LYS A 107 -12.58 -10.17 6.70
N ASP A 108 -12.89 -10.68 5.53
CA ASP A 108 -12.33 -10.16 4.28
C ASP A 108 -12.79 -8.72 4.03
N HIS A 109 -14.10 -8.45 4.16
CA HIS A 109 -14.62 -7.08 4.09
C HIS A 109 -14.02 -6.15 5.14
N PHE A 110 -13.73 -6.65 6.35
CA PHE A 110 -13.03 -5.86 7.37
C PHE A 110 -11.63 -5.44 6.90
N LEU A 111 -10.87 -6.37 6.32
CA LEU A 111 -9.52 -6.11 5.83
C LEU A 111 -9.53 -5.14 4.65
N TYR A 112 -10.47 -5.29 3.72
CA TYR A 112 -10.65 -4.35 2.61
C TYR A 112 -11.02 -2.95 3.09
N ALA A 113 -11.98 -2.81 4.00
CA ALA A 113 -12.36 -1.52 4.59
C ALA A 113 -11.16 -0.84 5.29
N ILE A 114 -10.37 -1.59 6.05
CA ILE A 114 -9.17 -1.05 6.69
C ILE A 114 -8.17 -0.59 5.63
N SER A 115 -7.88 -1.39 4.61
CA SER A 115 -6.90 -0.98 3.61
C SER A 115 -7.36 0.23 2.79
N ALA A 116 -8.64 0.29 2.43
CA ALA A 116 -9.21 1.44 1.77
C ALA A 116 -9.11 2.70 2.65
N LEU A 117 -9.30 2.57 3.98
CA LEU A 117 -9.09 3.66 4.94
C LEU A 117 -7.62 4.11 4.99
N PHE A 118 -6.68 3.17 5.08
CA PHE A 118 -5.26 3.48 5.01
C PHE A 118 -4.91 4.17 3.68
N SER A 119 -5.49 3.73 2.58
CA SER A 119 -5.28 4.36 1.27
C SER A 119 -5.86 5.78 1.21
N ALA A 120 -7.05 6.00 1.78
CA ALA A 120 -7.70 7.31 1.80
C ALA A 120 -6.94 8.33 2.67
N VAL A 121 -6.32 7.90 3.77
CA VAL A 121 -5.67 8.80 4.74
C VAL A 121 -4.17 8.88 4.55
N ILE A 122 -3.48 7.74 4.42
CA ILE A 122 -2.03 7.68 4.41
C ILE A 122 -1.45 8.01 3.04
N ASN A 123 -2.11 7.64 1.92
CA ASN A 123 -1.57 7.95 0.59
C ASN A 123 -1.45 9.47 0.34
N PRO A 124 -2.47 10.30 0.65
CA PRO A 124 -2.33 11.75 0.53
C PRO A 124 -1.18 12.30 1.39
N ILE A 125 -1.05 11.83 2.64
CA ILE A 125 0.04 12.27 3.54
C ILE A 125 1.41 11.91 2.95
N LEU A 126 1.59 10.67 2.50
CA LEU A 126 2.85 10.21 1.91
C LEU A 126 3.15 10.96 0.61
N SER A 127 2.14 11.24 -0.21
CA SER A 127 2.31 12.02 -1.44
C SER A 127 2.70 13.46 -1.17
N ILE A 128 2.12 14.11 -0.15
CA ILE A 128 2.53 15.46 0.29
C ILE A 128 3.97 15.44 0.83
N LEU A 129 4.31 14.47 1.69
CA LEU A 129 5.68 14.32 2.20
C LEU A 129 6.68 14.10 1.07
N SER A 130 6.27 13.36 0.03
CA SER A 130 7.11 13.12 -1.13
C SER A 130 7.52 14.39 -1.88
N LEU A 131 6.71 15.46 -1.81
CA LEU A 131 7.04 16.77 -2.39
C LEU A 131 8.31 17.39 -1.77
N GLY A 132 8.57 17.12 -0.50
CA GLY A 132 9.77 17.59 0.20
C GLY A 132 10.92 16.60 0.15
N THR A 133 10.66 15.32 0.39
CA THR A 133 11.72 14.31 0.57
C THR A 133 12.36 13.87 -0.75
N ARG A 134 11.60 13.84 -1.85
CA ARG A 134 12.11 13.34 -3.14
C ARG A 134 13.08 14.30 -3.83
N PRO A 135 12.91 15.64 -3.77
CA PRO A 135 13.96 16.58 -4.17
C PRO A 135 15.26 16.38 -3.38
N ILE A 136 15.18 16.21 -2.06
CA ILE A 136 16.35 15.94 -1.20
C ILE A 136 17.03 14.63 -1.64
N ALA A 137 16.26 13.56 -1.85
CA ALA A 137 16.78 12.29 -2.35
C ALA A 137 17.44 12.43 -3.74
N SER A 138 16.93 13.31 -4.60
CA SER A 138 17.53 13.61 -5.90
C SER A 138 18.85 14.35 -5.77
N ILE A 139 18.97 15.30 -4.84
CA ILE A 139 20.22 16.04 -4.57
C ILE A 139 21.29 15.11 -4.01
N VAL A 140 20.94 14.31 -2.98
CA VAL A 140 21.86 13.33 -2.38
C VAL A 140 22.38 12.36 -3.44
N LYS A 141 21.50 11.93 -4.36
CA LYS A 141 21.90 11.08 -5.46
C LYS A 141 22.83 11.76 -6.45
N ALA A 142 22.53 13.00 -6.86
CA ALA A 142 23.40 13.74 -7.76
C ALA A 142 24.82 13.93 -7.17
N ILE A 143 24.91 14.14 -5.85
CA ILE A 143 26.21 14.20 -5.14
C ILE A 143 26.90 12.84 -5.16
N ALA A 144 26.18 11.75 -4.88
CA ALA A 144 26.74 10.39 -4.90
C ALA A 144 27.26 10.02 -6.29
N ASP A 145 26.47 10.26 -7.34
CA ASP A 145 26.83 9.99 -8.73
C ASP A 145 28.05 10.84 -9.14
N GLY A 146 28.12 12.11 -8.74
CA GLY A 146 29.28 12.97 -8.97
C GLY A 146 30.55 12.52 -8.23
N CYS A 147 30.41 11.96 -7.02
CA CYS A 147 31.53 11.36 -6.29
C CYS A 147 32.01 10.05 -6.92
N GLU A 148 31.10 9.21 -7.44
CA GLU A 148 31.44 7.99 -8.19
C GLU A 148 32.17 8.33 -9.49
N GLU A 149 31.76 9.37 -10.21
CA GLU A 149 32.49 9.86 -11.41
C GLU A 149 33.88 10.39 -11.07
N CYS A 150 34.05 11.06 -9.92
CA CYS A 150 35.36 11.53 -9.45
C CYS A 150 36.30 10.39 -8.98
N THR A 151 35.75 9.25 -8.55
CA THR A 151 36.51 8.10 -8.07
C THR A 151 36.67 6.99 -9.11
N ALA A 152 35.97 7.08 -10.25
CA ALA A 152 36.16 6.19 -11.38
C ALA A 152 37.56 6.42 -11.98
N PRO A 153 38.44 5.40 -12.03
CA PRO A 153 39.75 5.58 -12.62
C PRO A 153 39.61 5.91 -14.10
N SER A 154 40.19 7.06 -14.47
CA SER A 154 40.58 7.44 -15.83
C SER A 154 41.15 6.22 -16.57
N SER A 155 40.30 5.51 -17.30
CA SER A 155 40.67 4.38 -18.15
C SER A 155 39.90 4.49 -19.46
N ARG A 156 40.35 5.46 -20.27
CA ARG A 156 40.09 5.73 -21.70
C ARG A 156 40.61 7.17 -21.88
N ILE A 157 41.72 7.47 -22.55
CA ILE A 157 42.48 6.86 -23.64
C ILE A 157 43.96 7.16 -23.39
#